data_AF-A0A1D8R045-F1
#
_entry.id   AF-A0A1D8R045-F1
#
_cell.length_a   1.000
_cell.length_b   1.000
_cell.length_c   1.000
_cell.angle_alpha   90.00
_cell.angle_beta   90.00
_cell.angle_gamma   90.00
#
_symmetry.space_group_name_H-M   'P 1'
#
loop_
_entity.id
_entity.type
_entity.pdbx_description
1 polymer ?
#
loop_
_entity_poly.entity_id
_entity_poly.type
_entity_poly.pdbx_seq_one_letter_code
_entity_poly.pdbx_strand_id
1 'polypeptide(L)'
;MITDSTFGIHRLRFDETYHPSDRTRLTTNFANLARGESRQENLRNVLQMIDNRFNELAHWDNATGDRYSVDADFSHLRQFRVIL
;
A
#
# COMPACT_ATOMS: atom_id res chain seq x y z
N MET A 1 -14.21 -37.39 4.44
CA MET A 1 -13.62 -36.79 3.23
C MET A 1 -13.28 -35.35 3.57
N ILE A 2 -12.00 -34.98 3.49
CA ILE A 2 -11.59 -33.58 3.65
C ILE A 2 -11.74 -32.96 2.27
N THR A 3 -12.66 -32.01 2.13
CA THR A 3 -12.78 -31.20 0.91
C THR A 3 -11.56 -30.31 0.82
N ASP A 4 -10.76 -30.52 -0.21
CA ASP A 4 -9.60 -29.67 -0.54
C ASP A 4 -10.10 -28.24 -0.71
N SER A 5 -9.84 -27.39 0.28
CA SER A 5 -10.33 -26.02 0.28
C SER A 5 -9.44 -25.22 -0.67
N THR A 6 -9.92 -24.98 -1.89
CA THR A 6 -9.21 -24.16 -2.86
C THR A 6 -9.14 -22.72 -2.34
N PHE A 7 -7.98 -22.32 -1.81
CA PHE A 7 -7.73 -20.92 -1.45
C PHE A 7 -7.12 -20.19 -2.65
N GLY A 8 -7.68 -19.02 -2.98
CA GLY A 8 -7.14 -18.12 -3.99
C GLY A 8 -6.34 -17.00 -3.33
N ILE A 9 -5.12 -16.75 -3.79
CA ILE A 9 -4.35 -15.56 -3.42
C ILE A 9 -4.60 -14.50 -4.49
N HIS A 10 -5.23 -13.40 -4.09
CA HIS A 10 -5.42 -12.23 -4.95
C HIS A 10 -4.43 -11.13 -4.57
N ARG A 11 -3.83 -10.51 -5.58
CA ARG A 11 -2.89 -9.40 -5.42
C ARG A 11 -3.55 -8.14 -5.95
N LEU A 12 -3.49 -7.08 -5.16
CA LEU A 12 -4.04 -5.78 -5.49
C LEU A 12 -2.94 -4.77 -5.28
N ARG A 13 -2.81 -3.82 -6.22
CA ARG A 13 -1.92 -2.69 -6.05
C ARG A 13 -2.44 -1.81 -4.91
N PHE A 14 -1.54 -1.31 -4.08
CA PHE A 14 -1.88 -0.36 -3.03
C PHE A 14 -1.52 1.05 -3.49
N ASP A 15 -2.50 1.75 -4.06
CA ASP A 15 -2.42 3.15 -4.50
C ASP A 15 -3.67 3.94 -4.08
N GLU A 16 -3.80 5.21 -4.48
CA GLU A 16 -4.97 6.06 -4.15
C GLU A 16 -6.31 5.51 -4.70
N THR A 17 -6.24 4.58 -5.67
CA THR A 17 -7.39 3.92 -6.26
C THR A 17 -7.71 2.58 -5.61
N TYR A 18 -6.91 2.14 -4.62
CA TYR A 18 -7.10 0.89 -3.93
C TYR A 18 -8.52 0.76 -3.39
N HIS A 19 -9.16 -0.33 -3.77
CA HIS A 19 -10.47 -0.71 -3.31
C HIS A 19 -10.44 -2.17 -2.86
N PRO A 20 -10.77 -2.46 -1.59
CA PRO A 20 -10.85 -3.84 -1.13
C PRO A 20 -12.00 -4.55 -1.87
N SER A 21 -11.83 -5.82 -2.20
CA SER A 21 -12.95 -6.63 -2.71
C SER A 21 -14.09 -6.72 -1.68
N ASP A 22 -15.33 -6.89 -2.13
CA ASP A 22 -16.51 -7.03 -1.25
C ASP A 22 -16.39 -8.18 -0.22
N ARG A 23 -15.53 -9.16 -0.52
CA ARG A 23 -15.27 -10.34 0.33
C ARG A 23 -14.07 -10.16 1.25
N THR A 24 -13.35 -9.06 1.14
CA THR A 24 -12.23 -8.73 2.03
C THR A 24 -12.81 -8.40 3.40
N ARG A 25 -12.39 -9.15 4.44
CA ARG A 25 -12.72 -8.79 5.82
C ARG A 25 -12.13 -7.41 6.11
N LEU A 26 -13.00 -6.42 6.22
CA LEU A 26 -12.62 -5.02 6.43
C LEU A 26 -11.84 -4.78 7.73
N THR A 27 -11.81 -5.76 8.63
CA THR A 27 -11.06 -5.70 9.90
C THR A 27 -9.54 -5.62 9.73
N THR A 28 -9.00 -5.74 8.51
CA THR A 28 -7.57 -5.56 8.22
C THR A 28 -7.25 -4.07 7.99
N ASN A 29 -6.17 -3.56 8.61
CA ASN A 29 -5.80 -2.13 8.63
C ASN A 29 -5.89 -1.42 7.27
N PHE A 30 -5.45 -2.06 6.17
CA PHE A 30 -5.52 -1.47 4.82
C PHE A 30 -6.94 -1.36 4.26
N ALA A 31 -7.81 -2.33 4.54
CA ALA A 31 -9.20 -2.28 4.12
C ALA A 31 -9.99 -1.21 4.89
N ASN A 32 -9.63 -0.95 6.16
CA ASN A 32 -10.19 0.13 6.95
C ASN A 32 -9.82 1.52 6.40
N LEU A 33 -8.58 1.72 5.97
CA LEU A 33 -8.14 2.97 5.34
C LEU A 33 -8.94 3.27 4.08
N ALA A 34 -9.34 2.23 3.35
CA ALA A 34 -10.02 2.35 2.07
C ALA A 34 -11.56 2.49 2.16
N ARG A 35 -12.10 2.86 3.33
CA ARG A 35 -13.55 2.88 3.60
C ARG A 35 -14.17 4.28 3.51
N GLY A 36 -15.38 4.33 2.96
CA GLY A 36 -16.23 5.53 2.99
C GLY A 36 -15.78 6.63 2.02
N GLU A 37 -16.41 7.80 2.14
CA GLU A 37 -16.19 8.94 1.24
C GLU A 37 -14.75 9.46 1.29
N SER A 38 -14.10 9.42 2.47
CA SER A 38 -12.71 9.86 2.66
C SER A 38 -11.67 8.81 2.22
N ARG A 39 -12.06 7.76 1.49
CA ARG A 39 -11.16 6.69 1.03
C ARG A 39 -9.90 7.23 0.35
N GLN A 40 -10.06 8.08 -0.66
CA GLN A 40 -8.92 8.57 -1.46
C GLN A 40 -7.98 9.43 -0.62
N GLU A 41 -8.53 10.29 0.24
CA GLU A 41 -7.74 11.13 1.15
C GLU A 41 -6.95 10.29 2.14
N ASN A 42 -7.58 9.29 2.76
CA ASN A 42 -6.90 8.38 3.69
C ASN A 42 -5.75 7.62 3.00
N LEU A 43 -5.99 7.11 1.79
CA LEU A 43 -4.97 6.40 1.01
C LEU A 43 -3.81 7.34 0.63
N ARG A 44 -4.12 8.56 0.16
CA ARG A 44 -3.11 9.59 -0.15
C ARG A 44 -2.25 9.93 1.07
N ASN A 45 -2.88 10.18 2.22
CA ASN A 45 -2.16 10.54 3.44
C ASN A 45 -1.21 9.43 3.87
N VAL A 46 -1.63 8.16 3.74
CA VAL A 46 -0.77 7.01 4.08
C VAL A 46 0.38 6.86 3.10
N LEU A 47 0.14 7.00 1.80
CA LEU A 47 1.20 6.96 0.79
C LEU A 47 2.21 8.10 1.02
N GLN A 48 1.74 9.31 1.31
CA GLN A 48 2.60 10.44 1.65
C GLN A 48 3.40 10.21 2.94
N MET A 49 2.81 9.59 3.97
CA MET A 49 3.55 9.21 5.18
C MET A 49 4.68 8.22 4.89
N ILE A 50 4.44 7.27 3.98
CA ILE A 50 5.46 6.29 3.54
C ILE A 50 6.58 7.01 2.79
N ASP A 51 6.25 7.88 1.84
CA ASP A 51 7.21 8.67 1.08
C ASP A 51 8.05 9.55 2.00
N ASN A 52 7.43 10.31 2.89
CA ASN A 52 8.13 11.18 3.84
C ASN A 52 9.11 10.37 4.70
N ARG A 53 8.66 9.24 5.26
CA ARG A 53 9.51 8.39 6.09
C ARG A 53 10.67 7.79 5.29
N PHE A 54 10.45 7.44 4.04
CA PHE A 54 11.51 6.93 3.17
C PHE A 54 12.55 8.03 2.88
N ASN A 55 12.08 9.24 2.54
CA ASN A 55 12.94 10.39 2.28
C ASN A 55 13.79 10.80 3.50
N GLU A 56 13.22 10.75 4.70
CA GLU A 56 13.95 10.97 5.96
C GLU A 56 15.11 9.97 6.13
N LEU A 57 14.89 8.71 5.78
CA LEU A 57 15.91 7.66 5.91
C LEU A 57 16.97 7.76 4.80
N ALA A 58 16.58 8.15 3.59
CA ALA A 58 17.45 8.26 2.41
C ALA A 58 18.11 9.65 2.26
N HIS A 59 18.60 10.23 3.36
CA HIS A 59 19.15 11.59 3.40
C HIS A 59 20.45 11.81 2.60
N TRP A 60 21.16 10.76 2.20
CA TRP A 60 22.51 10.84 1.64
C TRP A 60 22.61 11.47 0.24
N ASP A 61 21.52 11.46 -0.55
CA ASP A 61 21.40 12.16 -1.84
C ASP A 61 20.08 12.94 -1.97
N ASN A 62 19.44 13.24 -0.85
CA ASN A 62 18.10 13.82 -0.79
C ASN A 62 18.09 15.17 -0.03
N ALA A 63 18.72 16.18 -0.62
CA ALA A 63 18.87 17.50 0.02
C ALA A 63 17.53 18.20 0.30
N THR A 64 16.50 17.93 -0.49
CA THR A 64 15.17 18.57 -0.38
C THR A 64 14.17 17.75 0.43
N GLY A 65 14.46 16.47 0.72
CA GLY A 65 13.60 15.61 1.52
C GLY A 65 12.37 15.07 0.79
N ASP A 66 12.32 15.20 -0.55
CA ASP A 66 11.17 14.85 -1.39
C ASP A 66 11.58 14.13 -2.69
N ARG A 67 12.83 13.68 -2.79
CA ARG A 67 13.39 13.00 -3.97
C ARG A 67 12.73 11.66 -4.31
N TYR A 68 12.15 10.99 -3.32
CA TYR A 68 11.74 9.60 -3.45
C TYR A 68 10.25 9.39 -3.27
N SER A 69 9.65 8.60 -4.15
CA SER A 69 8.33 8.01 -3.92
C SER A 69 8.41 6.50 -3.89
N VAL A 70 7.60 5.87 -3.04
CA VAL A 70 7.58 4.42 -2.85
C VAL A 70 6.36 3.82 -3.54
N ASP A 71 6.61 2.96 -4.53
CA ASP A 71 5.57 2.14 -5.15
C ASP A 71 5.48 0.80 -4.42
N ALA A 72 4.35 0.59 -3.74
CA ALA A 72 4.04 -0.61 -2.98
C ALA A 72 3.32 -1.63 -3.87
N ASP A 73 4.11 -2.36 -4.65
CA ASP A 73 3.62 -3.56 -5.34
C ASP A 73 3.88 -4.81 -4.49
N PHE A 74 2.81 -5.43 -3.99
CA PHE A 74 2.90 -6.65 -3.19
C PHE A 74 3.01 -7.93 -4.06
N SER A 75 3.36 -7.80 -5.34
CA SER A 75 3.50 -8.91 -6.28
C SER A 75 4.65 -9.87 -5.98
N HIS A 76 5.59 -9.56 -5.09
CA HIS A 76 6.46 -10.55 -4.46
C HIS A 76 6.80 -10.05 -3.05
N LEU A 77 6.73 -10.93 -2.05
CA LEU A 77 7.29 -10.66 -0.73
C LEU A 77 8.79 -10.36 -0.90
N ARG A 78 9.17 -9.07 -1.09
CA ARG A 78 10.51 -8.45 -0.88
C ARG A 78 10.80 -7.14 -1.63
N GLN A 79 9.88 -6.50 -2.37
CA GLN A 79 10.25 -5.26 -3.10
C GLN A 79 9.31 -4.08 -2.84
N PHE A 80 9.83 -3.08 -2.12
CA PHE A 80 9.42 -1.69 -2.30
C PHE A 80 10.25 -1.14 -3.46
N ARG A 81 9.59 -0.57 -4.47
CA ARG A 81 10.31 0.11 -5.56
C ARG A 81 10.38 1.59 -5.23
N VAL A 82 11.58 2.12 -5.18
CA VAL A 82 11.83 3.55 -5.08
C VAL A 82 11.76 4.13 -6.48
N ILE A 83 10.91 5.13 -6.65
CA ILE A 83 10.77 5.94 -7.86
C ILE A 83 11.48 7.28 -7.57
N LEU A 84 12.29 7.72 -8.54
CA LEU A 84 13.04 8.99 -8.55
C LEU A 84 12.27 10.08 -9.28
#